data_AF-A0AAW6FCF2-F1
#
_entry.id   AF-A0AAW6FCF2-F1
#
_cell.length_a   1.000
_cell.length_b   1.000
_cell.length_c   1.000
_cell.angle_alpha   90.00
_cell.angle_beta   90.00
_cell.angle_gamma   90.00
#
_symmetry.space_group_name_H-M   'P 1'
#
loop_
_entity.id
_entity.type
_entity.pdbx_description
1 polymer ?
#
loop_
_entity_poly.entity_id
_entity_poly.type
_entity_poly.pdbx_seq_one_letter_code
_entity_poly.pdbx_strand_id
1 'polypeptide(L)' 'MLSNSDPCQKNPENTFFDDLYVGFHIQRLSIFRSVCSIAEKRETVNELLIRNY' A
#
# COMPACT_ATOMS: atom_id res chain seq x y z
N MET A 1 -0.42 -13.99 3.51
CA MET A 1 0.28 -12.77 3.03
C MET A 1 -0.59 -12.12 1.97
N LEU A 2 -0.87 -10.82 2.09
CA LEU A 2 -1.71 -10.02 1.21
C LEU A 2 -0.94 -8.76 0.79
N SER A 3 -1.14 -8.29 -0.44
CA SER A 3 -0.65 -6.99 -0.92
C SER A 3 -1.82 -6.08 -1.26
N ASN A 4 -1.74 -4.79 -0.94
CA ASN A 4 -2.72 -3.79 -1.35
C ASN A 4 -2.11 -2.38 -1.44
N SER A 5 -2.75 -1.43 -2.14
CA SER A 5 -2.25 -0.05 -2.19
C SER A 5 -2.38 0.66 -0.85
N ASP A 6 -1.41 1.51 -0.51
CA ASP A 6 -1.42 2.29 0.73
C ASP A 6 -2.29 3.55 0.57
N PRO A 7 -3.44 3.64 1.25
CA PRO A 7 -4.31 4.82 1.15
C PRO A 7 -3.67 6.07 1.79
N CYS A 8 -2.70 5.90 2.70
CA CYS A 8 -1.98 7.01 3.32
C CYS A 8 -1.23 7.87 2.30
N GLN A 9 -0.88 7.32 1.13
CA GLN A 9 -0.26 8.09 0.06
C GLN A 9 -1.16 9.24 -0.44
N LYS A 10 -2.48 9.04 -0.45
CA LYS A 10 -3.45 10.07 -0.89
C LYS A 10 -4.04 10.85 0.28
N ASN A 11 -4.27 10.18 1.41
CA ASN A 11 -4.80 10.80 2.61
C ASN A 11 -4.06 10.22 3.82
N PRO A 12 -3.08 10.95 4.41
CA PRO A 12 -2.29 10.49 5.54
C PRO A 12 -3.11 10.02 6.74
N GLU A 13 -4.31 10.57 6.94
CA GLU A 13 -5.22 10.22 8.05
C GLU A 13 -6.01 8.92 7.80
N ASN A 14 -5.85 8.28 6.64
CA ASN A 14 -6.57 7.05 6.32
C ASN A 14 -5.88 5.83 6.91
N THR A 15 -6.23 5.48 8.14
CA THR A 15 -5.69 4.33 8.90
C THR A 15 -6.51 3.04 8.74
N PHE A 16 -7.45 2.97 7.79
CA PHE A 16 -8.39 1.85 7.68
C PHE A 16 -7.72 0.47 7.71
N PHE A 17 -6.60 0.29 6.98
CA PHE A 17 -5.89 -0.98 6.96
C PHE A 17 -5.06 -1.25 8.22
N ASP A 18 -4.58 -0.20 8.90
CA ASP A 18 -3.90 -0.35 10.20
C ASP A 18 -4.89 -0.86 11.25
N ASP A 19 -6.12 -0.30 11.25
CA ASP A 19 -7.17 -0.68 12.19
C ASP A 19 -7.73 -2.08 11.87
N LEU A 20 -8.01 -2.37 10.59
CA LEU A 20 -8.55 -3.66 10.14
C LEU A 20 -7.58 -4.82 10.41
N TYR A 21 -6.28 -4.56 10.32
CA TYR A 21 -5.22 -5.57 10.45
C TYR A 21 -4.29 -5.32 11.64
N VAL A 22 -4.80 -4.74 12.73
CA VAL A 22 -4.03 -4.34 13.92
C VAL A 22 -3.16 -5.45 14.53
N GLY A 23 -3.56 -6.71 14.39
CA GLY A 23 -2.82 -7.88 14.88
C GLY A 23 -1.84 -8.51 13.88
N PHE A 24 -1.63 -7.88 12.72
CA PHE A 24 -0.82 -8.41 11.62
C PHE A 24 0.45 -7.57 11.43
N HIS A 25 1.45 -8.17 10.80
CA HIS A 25 2.64 -7.44 10.35
C HIS A 25 2.31 -6.68 9.06
N ILE A 26 2.15 -5.37 9.17
CA ILE A 26 1.92 -4.47 8.04
C ILE A 26 3.25 -3.79 7.66
N GLN A 27 3.72 -4.03 6.44
CA GLN A 27 4.90 -3.40 5.88
C GLN A 27 4.50 -2.45 4.75
N ARG A 28 4.92 -1.20 4.84
CA ARG A 28 4.76 -0.19 3.78
C ARG A 28 5.98 -0.18 2.89
N LEU A 29 5.78 -0.24 1.58
CA LEU A 29 6.81 -0.36 0.56
C LEU A 29 6.59 0.68 -0.52
N SER A 30 7.59 1.49 -0.82
CA SER A 30 7.58 2.32 -2.02
C SER A 30 8.11 1.52 -3.20
N ILE A 31 7.25 1.25 -4.19
CA ILE A 31 7.59 0.48 -5.38
C ILE A 31 7.28 1.28 -6.65
N PHE A 32 8.06 1.06 -7.71
CA PHE A 32 7.79 1.68 -9.00
C PHE A 32 6.71 0.90 -9.76
N ARG A 33 5.58 1.54 -10.07
CA ARG A 33 4.47 0.87 -10.76
C ARG A 33 4.77 0.82 -12.27
N SER A 34 5.41 -0.28 -12.67
CA SER A 34 5.85 -0.48 -14.07
C SER A 34 4.69 -0.64 -15.07
N VAL A 35 3.50 -1.04 -14.59
CA VAL A 35 2.30 -1.23 -15.39
C VAL A 35 1.19 -0.30 -14.91
N CYS A 36 0.78 0.62 -15.78
CA CYS A 36 -0.36 1.51 -15.59
C CYS A 36 -0.98 1.79 -16.96
N SER A 37 -2.32 1.87 -17.04
CA SER A 37 -3.04 2.19 -18.28
C SER A 37 -2.71 3.59 -18.80
N ILE A 38 -2.30 4.49 -17.89
CA ILE A 38 -1.83 5.83 -18.20
C ILE A 38 -0.32 5.83 -18.00
N ALA A 39 0.45 5.98 -19.10
CA ALA A 39 1.91 5.89 -19.07
C ALA A 39 2.55 6.95 -18.16
N GLU A 40 1.99 8.17 -18.14
CA GLU A 40 2.43 9.28 -17.29
C GLU A 40 2.26 9.00 -15.80
N LYS A 41 1.37 8.07 -15.43
CA LYS A 41 1.11 7.65 -14.04
C LYS A 41 1.92 6.42 -13.63
N ARG A 42 2.95 6.05 -14.41
CA ARG A 42 3.95 5.05 -13.98
C ARG A 42 4.94 5.74 -13.08
N GLU A 43 4.53 5.89 -11.83
CA GLU A 43 5.28 6.56 -10.79
C GLU A 43 5.53 5.61 -9.61
N THR A 44 6.32 6.09 -8.65
CA THR A 44 6.49 5.38 -7.37
C THR A 44 5.20 5.48 -6.58
N VAL A 45 4.70 4.33 -6.15
CA VAL A 45 3.53 4.20 -5.28
C VAL A 45 3.90 3.48 -4.00
N ASN A 46 3.15 3.72 -2.95
CA ASN A 46 3.22 3.02 -1.70
C ASN A 46 2.23 1.85 -1.73
N GLU A 47 2.72 0.68 -1.39
CA GLU A 47 1.95 -0.55 -1.24
C GLU A 47 2.13 -1.08 0.19
N LEU A 48 1.10 -1.76 0.67
CA LEU A 48 1.02 -2.49 1.93
C LEU A 48 1.26 -3.96 1.65
N LEU A 49 2.07 -4.59 2.50
CA LEU A 49 2.28 -6.02 2.54
C LEU A 49 1.96 -6.53 3.94
N ILE A 50 0.89 -7.31 4.05
CA ILE A 50 0.26 -7.70 5.31
C ILE A 50 0.46 -9.20 5.53
N ARG A 51 1.02 -9.58 6.69
CA ARG A 51 1.37 -10.98 7.03
C ARG A 51 0.91 -11.33 8.44
N ASN A 52 0.62 -12.61 8.65
CA ASN A 52 0.14 -13.17 9.92
C ASN A 52 1.12 -14.19 10.51
N TYR A 53 2.38 -14.12 10.11
CA TYR A 53 3.49 -14.97 10.51
C TYR A 53 4.78 -14.15 10.48
#